data_AF-A0A7R9W664-F1
#
_entry.id   AF-A0A7R9W664-F1
#
_cell.length_a   1.000
_cell.length_b   1.000
_cell.length_c   1.000
_cell.angle_alpha   90.00
_cell.angle_beta   90.00
_cell.angle_gamma   90.00
#
_symmetry.space_group_name_H-M   'P 1'
#
loop_
_entity.id
_entity.type
_entity.pdbx_description
1 polymer ?
#
loop_
_entity_poly.entity_id
_entity_poly.type
_entity_poly.pdbx_seq_one_letter_code
_entity_poly.pdbx_strand_id
1 'polypeptide(L)'
;FQPSPSFATRRSPTVVPLRSTAEDVSSATGTEAEWTKDREMRKKDKRLVMMKKEQFHRRGFKEVRDGVESTMEQEYKSELVDEMKKDEYVLEREGVKVHLAKDFGFCWGVERSIALAYEAVRHFPDRKVHITNELIHNPEVNDKLDDMGVQFIEKLGEGKKNFDTVGDGDVVILPAFGASFEEMEHFDKQNVEVVDTTCPWVSKVWNTVDTHQKKGLTSVIHGKYGHEETIATTSFCEDYICVKDMKEARMVADYITDADAKMDKADFLEHFKNAISDGFDPDVMLTKVGLANQTTMYKKETRAIGQLLQK
;
A
#
# COMPACT_ATOMS: atom_id res chain seq x y z
N PHE A 1 20.53 23.66 34.10
CA PHE A 1 20.35 25.12 34.04
C PHE A 1 21.71 25.79 33.81
N GLN A 2 22.00 26.13 32.56
CA GLN A 2 22.91 27.19 32.11
C GLN A 2 22.34 27.69 30.77
N PRO A 3 22.43 29.00 30.44
CA PRO A 3 21.58 29.61 29.43
C PRO A 3 22.21 29.58 28.02
N SER A 4 21.35 29.42 27.03
CA SER A 4 21.65 29.43 25.59
C SER A 4 21.95 30.86 25.08
N PRO A 5 22.86 31.06 24.11
CA PRO A 5 23.06 32.35 23.48
C PRO A 5 22.13 32.57 22.27
N SER A 6 21.44 33.71 22.33
CA SER A 6 20.95 34.62 21.27
C SER A 6 21.02 34.16 19.78
N PHE A 7 19.85 34.15 19.14
CA PHE A 7 19.65 34.00 17.70
C PHE A 7 20.13 35.25 16.93
N ALA A 8 21.12 35.06 16.05
CA ALA A 8 21.44 36.01 14.99
C ALA A 8 20.52 35.82 13.78
N THR A 9 19.89 36.91 13.35
CA THR A 9 19.00 37.01 12.20
C THR A 9 19.74 36.77 10.88
N ARG A 10 19.40 35.68 10.17
CA ARG A 10 19.82 35.46 8.78
C ARG A 10 18.83 36.11 7.81
N ARG A 11 19.39 36.87 6.88
CA ARG A 11 18.70 37.61 5.81
C ARG A 11 17.99 36.65 4.84
N SER A 12 16.76 37.01 4.48
CA SER A 12 15.96 36.38 3.43
C SER A 12 16.57 36.59 2.03
N PRO A 13 16.49 35.61 1.11
CA PRO A 13 16.87 35.82 -0.27
C PRO A 13 15.78 36.59 -1.03
N THR A 14 16.22 37.59 -1.79
CA THR A 14 15.43 38.47 -2.66
C THR A 14 14.83 37.69 -3.84
N VAL A 15 13.49 37.73 -3.98
CA VAL A 15 12.77 37.27 -5.16
C VAL A 15 12.71 38.40 -6.18
N VAL A 16 13.20 38.17 -7.40
CA VAL A 16 13.08 39.10 -8.54
C VAL A 16 11.76 38.82 -9.25
N PRO A 17 10.84 39.81 -9.40
CA PRO A 17 9.61 39.59 -10.14
C PRO A 17 9.83 39.84 -11.64
N LEU A 18 9.52 38.83 -12.46
CA LEU A 18 9.36 39.00 -13.90
C LEU A 18 8.01 39.67 -14.16
N ARG A 19 8.06 40.92 -14.65
CA ARG A 19 6.91 41.62 -15.23
C ARG A 19 6.46 40.88 -16.49
N SER A 20 5.21 40.44 -16.56
CA SER A 20 4.54 40.16 -17.84
C SER A 20 3.78 41.42 -18.27
N THR A 21 4.16 41.99 -19.40
CA THR A 21 3.37 42.98 -20.13
C THR A 21 2.17 42.27 -20.75
N ALA A 22 0.98 42.80 -20.49
CA ALA A 22 -0.23 42.46 -21.22
C ALA A 22 -0.21 43.18 -22.57
N GLU A 23 -0.32 42.42 -23.66
CA GLU A 23 -0.83 42.92 -24.94
C GLU A 23 -1.75 41.84 -25.54
N ASP A 24 -3.00 42.26 -25.76
CA ASP A 24 -4.03 41.55 -26.50
C ASP A 24 -3.61 41.34 -27.97
N VAL A 25 -3.79 40.13 -28.49
CA VAL A 25 -4.13 39.94 -29.91
C VAL A 25 -5.23 38.90 -30.05
N SER A 26 -6.33 39.42 -30.60
CA SER A 26 -7.58 38.79 -31.01
C SER A 26 -7.45 37.59 -31.98
N SER A 27 -8.44 36.71 -31.84
CA SER A 27 -9.08 35.88 -32.89
C SER A 27 -8.24 34.87 -33.67
N ALA A 28 -8.40 33.60 -33.30
CA ALA A 28 -8.47 32.51 -34.25
C ALA A 28 -9.56 31.55 -33.79
N THR A 29 -10.67 31.53 -34.54
CA THR A 29 -11.71 30.52 -34.49
C THR A 29 -11.11 29.18 -34.90
N GLY A 30 -10.65 28.40 -33.92
CA GLY A 30 -10.23 27.03 -34.08
C GLY A 30 -11.40 26.12 -33.76
N THR A 31 -11.86 25.41 -34.79
CA THR A 31 -12.89 24.39 -34.80
C THR A 31 -12.79 23.42 -33.63
N GLU A 32 -13.90 23.23 -32.91
CA GLU A 32 -14.22 22.00 -32.19
C GLU A 32 -14.23 20.83 -33.18
N ALA A 33 -13.05 20.26 -33.44
CA ALA A 33 -12.90 19.07 -34.26
C ALA A 33 -12.17 18.01 -33.44
N GLU A 34 -12.96 17.04 -32.98
CA GLU A 34 -12.62 15.63 -32.83
C GLU A 34 -11.30 15.31 -32.11
N TRP A 35 -11.39 15.21 -30.78
CA TRP A 35 -10.46 14.37 -30.01
C TRP A 35 -11.12 13.02 -29.71
N THR A 36 -11.45 12.26 -30.74
CA THR A 36 -11.81 10.84 -30.62
C THR A 36 -10.61 9.99 -31.04
N LYS A 37 -9.77 9.65 -30.05
CA LYS A 37 -9.10 8.35 -30.01
C LYS A 37 -9.21 7.86 -28.58
N ASP A 38 -9.98 6.80 -28.38
CA ASP A 38 -10.01 6.00 -27.16
C ASP A 38 -8.58 5.67 -26.74
N ARG A 39 -8.03 6.49 -25.85
CA ARG A 39 -6.87 6.09 -25.08
C ARG A 39 -7.43 5.26 -23.95
N GLU A 40 -7.23 3.96 -24.02
CA GLU A 40 -7.63 3.05 -22.96
C GLU A 40 -7.17 3.62 -21.60
N MET A 41 -8.10 3.77 -20.67
CA MET A 41 -7.79 4.36 -19.37
C MET A 41 -6.73 3.51 -18.65
N ARG A 42 -5.71 4.17 -18.10
CA ARG A 42 -4.69 3.49 -17.29
C ARG A 42 -5.33 2.88 -16.04
N LYS A 43 -4.71 1.81 -15.51
CA LYS A 43 -5.16 1.16 -14.25
C LYS A 43 -5.37 2.18 -13.11
N LYS A 44 -4.47 3.16 -12.98
CA LYS A 44 -4.62 4.27 -12.02
C LYS A 44 -5.94 5.03 -12.18
N ASP A 45 -6.28 5.42 -13.42
CA ASP A 45 -7.45 6.25 -13.68
C ASP A 45 -8.73 5.48 -13.40
N LYS A 46 -8.78 4.21 -13.84
CA LYS A 46 -9.86 3.26 -13.49
C LYS A 46 -10.02 3.13 -11.97
N ARG A 47 -8.92 2.88 -11.24
CA ARG A 47 -8.92 2.78 -9.76
C ARG A 47 -9.48 4.04 -9.10
N LEU A 48 -9.07 5.23 -9.54
CA LEU A 48 -9.55 6.49 -8.98
C LEU A 48 -11.04 6.75 -9.26
N VAL A 49 -11.58 6.22 -10.36
CA VAL A 49 -13.03 6.27 -10.64
C VAL A 49 -13.77 5.34 -9.69
N MET A 50 -13.32 4.09 -9.52
CA MET A 50 -13.92 3.11 -8.59
C MET A 50 -13.99 3.67 -7.16
N MET A 51 -12.88 4.24 -6.67
CA MET A 51 -12.76 4.77 -5.30
C MET A 51 -13.63 6.01 -5.03
N LYS A 52 -14.26 6.60 -6.05
CA LYS A 52 -15.18 7.74 -5.90
C LYS A 52 -16.65 7.33 -5.89
N LYS A 53 -16.96 6.08 -6.21
CA LYS A 53 -18.34 5.58 -6.17
C LYS A 53 -18.86 5.56 -4.73
N GLU A 54 -20.17 5.72 -4.59
CA GLU A 54 -20.84 5.73 -3.27
C GLU A 54 -20.72 4.38 -2.57
N GLN A 55 -20.62 3.29 -3.33
CA GLN A 55 -20.44 1.93 -2.82
C GLN A 55 -19.02 1.63 -2.31
N PHE A 56 -18.06 2.56 -2.49
CA PHE A 56 -16.67 2.36 -2.10
C PHE A 56 -16.32 3.16 -0.84
N HIS A 57 -16.21 2.46 0.28
CA HIS A 57 -16.04 3.03 1.62
C HIS A 57 -14.59 2.95 2.09
N ARG A 58 -13.97 4.11 2.28
CA ARG A 58 -12.60 4.22 2.80
C ARG A 58 -12.46 5.07 4.05
N ARG A 59 -13.55 5.72 4.48
CA ARG A 59 -13.54 6.67 5.61
C ARG A 59 -14.25 6.13 6.85
N GLY A 60 -14.80 4.91 6.75
CA GLY A 60 -15.59 4.32 7.82
C GLY A 60 -16.98 4.94 7.93
N PHE A 61 -17.70 4.53 8.97
CA PHE A 61 -19.10 4.81 9.21
C PHE A 61 -19.25 5.53 10.55
N LYS A 62 -19.59 6.82 10.50
CA LYS A 62 -19.57 7.71 11.68
C LYS A 62 -20.56 7.27 12.76
N GLU A 63 -21.66 6.65 12.34
CA GLU A 63 -22.80 6.30 13.19
C GLU A 63 -22.45 5.18 14.17
N VAL A 64 -21.45 4.34 13.84
CA VAL A 64 -21.04 3.18 14.64
C VAL A 64 -19.64 3.31 15.25
N ARG A 65 -18.88 4.34 14.86
CA ARG A 65 -17.47 4.52 15.23
C ARG A 65 -17.21 4.51 16.72
N ASP A 66 -17.90 5.36 17.49
CA ASP A 66 -17.67 5.50 18.93
C ASP A 66 -17.89 4.18 19.67
N GLY A 67 -18.89 3.41 19.21
CA GLY A 67 -19.14 2.06 19.71
C GLY A 67 -18.01 1.09 19.38
N VAL A 68 -17.45 1.15 18.16
CA VAL A 68 -16.33 0.29 17.73
C VAL A 68 -15.07 0.61 18.51
N GLU A 69 -14.74 1.91 18.66
CA GLU A 69 -13.59 2.36 19.44
C GLU A 69 -13.67 1.86 20.88
N SER A 70 -14.86 1.92 21.50
CA SER A 70 -15.10 1.39 22.85
C SER A 70 -14.85 -0.12 22.95
N THR A 71 -15.30 -0.89 21.94
CA THR A 71 -15.09 -2.35 21.91
C THR A 71 -13.63 -2.71 21.69
N MET A 72 -12.93 -2.02 20.78
CA MET A 72 -11.51 -2.23 20.57
C MET A 72 -10.68 -1.91 21.82
N GLU A 73 -11.03 -0.85 22.57
CA GLU A 73 -10.36 -0.55 23.83
C GLU A 73 -10.53 -1.66 24.85
N GLN A 74 -11.74 -2.22 24.99
CA GLN A 74 -12.00 -3.34 25.91
C GLN A 74 -11.25 -4.62 25.50
N GLU A 75 -11.12 -4.87 24.20
CA GLU A 75 -10.53 -6.08 23.66
C GLU A 75 -9.01 -6.10 23.64
N TYR A 76 -8.37 -4.97 23.36
CA TYR A 76 -6.92 -4.92 23.08
C TYR A 76 -6.11 -4.19 24.15
N LYS A 77 -6.76 -3.61 25.16
CA LYS A 77 -6.08 -2.98 26.30
C LYS A 77 -5.72 -4.02 27.34
N SER A 78 -4.53 -3.86 27.94
CA SER A 78 -4.03 -4.75 28.99
C SER A 78 -3.62 -3.92 30.21
N GLU A 79 -4.23 -4.21 31.35
CA GLU A 79 -3.87 -3.55 32.63
C GLU A 79 -2.41 -3.79 33.01
N LEU A 80 -1.89 -4.98 32.73
CA LEU A 80 -0.49 -5.32 32.95
C LEU A 80 0.44 -4.44 32.11
N VAL A 81 0.08 -4.21 30.84
CA VAL A 81 0.85 -3.31 29.96
C VAL A 81 0.81 -1.87 30.48
N ASP A 82 -0.35 -1.42 30.97
CA ASP A 82 -0.50 -0.09 31.55
C ASP A 82 0.28 0.07 32.87
N GLU A 83 0.36 -0.97 33.69
CA GLU A 83 1.24 -1.05 34.87
C GLU A 83 2.72 -0.94 34.44
N MET A 84 3.17 -1.77 33.51
CA MET A 84 4.55 -1.76 33.02
C MET A 84 4.95 -0.42 32.41
N LYS A 85 4.04 0.27 31.71
CA LYS A 85 4.30 1.61 31.16
C LYS A 85 4.52 2.66 32.25
N LYS A 86 3.82 2.55 33.39
CA LYS A 86 4.01 3.46 34.54
C LYS A 86 5.36 3.22 35.22
N ASP A 87 5.82 1.98 35.22
CA ASP A 87 7.08 1.55 35.84
C ASP A 87 8.26 1.52 34.83
N GLU A 88 8.33 2.54 33.96
CA GLU A 88 9.41 2.72 32.97
C GLU A 88 9.70 1.49 32.09
N TYR A 89 8.65 0.73 31.74
CA TYR A 89 8.71 -0.49 30.91
C TYR A 89 9.44 -1.67 31.58
N VAL A 90 9.52 -1.70 32.91
CA VAL A 90 10.17 -2.76 33.66
C VAL A 90 9.24 -3.27 34.77
N LEU A 91 9.04 -4.58 34.82
CA LEU A 91 8.34 -5.25 35.91
C LEU A 91 9.31 -6.19 36.62
N GLU A 92 9.44 -6.07 37.94
CA GLU A 92 10.27 -6.97 38.75
C GLU A 92 9.40 -7.64 39.82
N ARG A 93 9.27 -8.97 39.75
CA ARG A 93 8.51 -9.78 40.73
C ARG A 93 9.27 -11.07 41.01
N GLU A 94 9.42 -11.40 42.30
CA GLU A 94 10.06 -12.66 42.76
C GLU A 94 11.45 -12.92 42.17
N GLY A 95 12.24 -11.86 41.94
CA GLY A 95 13.58 -11.95 41.34
C GLY A 95 13.60 -12.13 39.82
N VAL A 96 12.45 -12.12 39.15
CA VAL A 96 12.33 -12.09 37.69
C VAL A 96 12.09 -10.67 37.21
N LYS A 97 12.88 -10.23 36.23
CA LYS A 97 12.75 -8.92 35.58
C LYS A 97 12.25 -9.07 34.15
N VAL A 98 11.12 -8.45 33.85
CA VAL A 98 10.52 -8.39 32.52
C VAL A 98 10.69 -6.99 31.96
N HIS A 99 11.20 -6.90 30.73
CA HIS A 99 11.35 -5.63 30.00
C HIS A 99 10.35 -5.57 28.86
N LEU A 100 9.55 -4.51 28.82
CA LEU A 100 8.64 -4.23 27.71
C LEU A 100 9.35 -3.34 26.68
N ALA A 101 9.26 -3.69 25.40
CA ALA A 101 9.76 -2.80 24.36
C ALA A 101 8.97 -1.48 24.38
N LYS A 102 9.63 -0.35 24.08
CA LYS A 102 8.95 0.96 24.04
C LYS A 102 8.00 1.08 22.85
N ASP A 103 8.40 0.48 21.73
CA ASP A 103 7.62 0.42 20.50
C ASP A 103 7.15 -1.03 20.29
N PHE A 104 5.86 -1.29 20.53
CA PHE A 104 5.24 -2.60 20.40
C PHE A 104 3.73 -2.47 20.12
N GLY A 105 3.09 -3.57 19.75
CA GLY A 105 1.66 -3.63 19.50
C GLY A 105 1.26 -3.24 18.08
N PHE A 106 0.00 -2.86 17.91
CA PHE A 106 -0.53 -2.47 16.61
C PHE A 106 0.01 -1.10 16.18
N CYS A 107 0.37 -1.00 14.90
CA CYS A 107 0.61 0.30 14.30
C CYS A 107 -0.74 0.95 13.95
N TRP A 108 -0.76 2.26 13.81
CA TRP A 108 -1.97 3.01 13.44
C TRP A 108 -2.69 2.46 12.19
N GLY A 109 -1.94 1.97 11.20
CA GLY A 109 -2.51 1.39 9.99
C GLY A 109 -3.30 0.10 10.27
N VAL A 110 -2.83 -0.71 11.22
CA VAL A 110 -3.50 -1.93 11.67
C VAL A 110 -4.73 -1.59 12.51
N GLU A 111 -4.59 -0.70 13.50
CA GLU A 111 -5.73 -0.25 14.33
C GLU A 111 -6.87 0.29 13.47
N ARG A 112 -6.53 1.15 12.49
CA ARG A 112 -7.50 1.67 11.52
C ARG A 112 -8.15 0.56 10.70
N SER A 113 -7.40 -0.47 10.30
CA SER A 113 -7.93 -1.57 9.51
C SER A 113 -8.95 -2.39 10.30
N ILE A 114 -8.63 -2.71 11.56
CA ILE A 114 -9.52 -3.43 12.49
C ILE A 114 -10.78 -2.60 12.73
N ALA A 115 -10.63 -1.31 13.03
CA ALA A 115 -11.75 -0.41 13.25
C ALA A 115 -12.71 -0.39 12.04
N LEU A 116 -12.19 -0.25 10.82
CA LEU A 116 -13.03 -0.23 9.61
C LEU A 116 -13.75 -1.55 9.35
N ALA A 117 -13.10 -2.69 9.63
CA ALA A 117 -13.73 -3.99 9.52
C ALA A 117 -14.87 -4.16 10.53
N TYR A 118 -14.66 -3.76 11.79
CA TYR A 118 -15.68 -3.80 12.83
C TYR A 118 -16.83 -2.80 12.53
N GLU A 119 -16.50 -1.61 12.04
CA GLU A 119 -17.49 -0.62 11.60
C GLU A 119 -18.34 -1.18 10.44
N ALA A 120 -17.74 -1.91 9.49
CA ALA A 120 -18.48 -2.53 8.38
C ALA A 120 -19.51 -3.54 8.89
N VAL A 121 -19.12 -4.45 9.78
CA VAL A 121 -20.03 -5.45 10.37
C VAL A 121 -21.18 -4.77 11.10
N ARG A 122 -20.89 -3.73 11.90
CA ARG A 122 -21.93 -3.02 12.67
C ARG A 122 -22.84 -2.16 11.83
N HIS A 123 -22.32 -1.55 10.77
CA HIS A 123 -23.09 -0.68 9.90
C HIS A 123 -24.03 -1.46 8.99
N PHE A 124 -23.66 -2.69 8.63
CA PHE A 124 -24.44 -3.57 7.75
C PHE A 124 -24.92 -4.85 8.47
N PRO A 125 -25.72 -4.75 9.55
CA PRO A 125 -26.04 -5.88 10.41
C PRO A 125 -26.85 -6.99 9.73
N ASP A 126 -27.60 -6.66 8.67
CA ASP A 126 -28.49 -7.59 7.96
C ASP A 126 -27.88 -8.11 6.63
N ARG A 127 -26.62 -7.78 6.32
CA ARG A 127 -25.94 -8.15 5.06
C ARG A 127 -24.81 -9.12 5.34
N LYS A 128 -24.53 -10.03 4.39
CA LYS A 128 -23.34 -10.87 4.51
C LYS A 128 -22.10 -10.03 4.28
N VAL A 129 -21.13 -10.17 5.16
CA VAL A 129 -19.85 -9.50 5.08
C VAL A 129 -18.81 -10.53 4.71
N HIS A 130 -18.10 -10.29 3.63
CA HIS A 130 -17.00 -11.12 3.14
C HIS A 130 -15.69 -10.38 3.31
N ILE A 131 -14.58 -11.10 3.46
CA ILE A 131 -13.24 -10.53 3.41
C ILE A 131 -12.37 -11.31 2.42
N THR A 132 -11.66 -10.60 1.56
CA THR A 132 -10.94 -11.23 0.44
C THR A 132 -9.69 -12.01 0.89
N ASN A 133 -9.21 -11.79 2.11
CA ASN A 133 -8.11 -12.51 2.74
C ASN A 133 -8.19 -12.30 4.26
N GLU A 134 -7.20 -12.79 5.01
CA GLU A 134 -7.01 -12.30 6.38
C GLU A 134 -6.88 -10.77 6.41
N LEU A 135 -7.49 -10.14 7.43
CA LEU A 135 -7.46 -8.68 7.58
C LEU A 135 -6.02 -8.20 7.79
N ILE A 136 -5.31 -8.94 8.65
CA ILE A 136 -3.90 -8.82 9.01
C ILE A 136 -3.37 -10.22 9.36
N HIS A 137 -2.05 -10.40 9.39
CA HIS A 137 -1.38 -11.63 9.84
C HIS A 137 -1.43 -11.79 11.37
N ASN A 138 -2.63 -11.84 11.94
CA ASN A 138 -2.88 -12.09 13.36
C ASN A 138 -4.10 -13.00 13.51
N PRO A 139 -3.92 -14.28 13.89
CA PRO A 139 -5.01 -15.23 14.04
C PRO A 139 -6.13 -14.73 14.97
N GLU A 140 -5.78 -14.16 16.13
CA GLU A 140 -6.77 -13.69 17.11
C GLU A 140 -7.69 -12.60 16.54
N VAL A 141 -7.16 -11.70 15.72
CA VAL A 141 -7.96 -10.66 15.06
C VAL A 141 -8.89 -11.26 14.00
N ASN A 142 -8.42 -12.28 13.26
CA ASN A 142 -9.24 -12.93 12.25
C ASN A 142 -10.31 -13.83 12.87
N ASP A 143 -10.00 -14.54 13.95
CA ASP A 143 -10.95 -15.37 14.70
C ASP A 143 -12.10 -14.51 15.23
N LYS A 144 -11.81 -13.29 15.72
CA LYS A 144 -12.84 -12.34 16.13
C LYS A 144 -13.74 -11.88 14.98
N LEU A 145 -13.19 -11.72 13.77
CA LEU A 145 -14.02 -11.40 12.59
C LEU A 145 -14.91 -12.58 12.21
N ASP A 146 -14.40 -13.81 12.30
CA ASP A 146 -15.17 -15.04 12.08
C ASP A 146 -16.31 -15.16 13.11
N ASP A 147 -16.01 -14.92 14.41
CA ASP A 147 -17.01 -14.87 15.49
C ASP A 147 -18.08 -13.79 15.28
N MET A 148 -17.72 -12.70 14.58
CA MET A 148 -18.64 -11.64 14.16
C MET A 148 -19.44 -11.99 12.89
N GLY A 149 -19.22 -13.17 12.30
CA GLY A 149 -19.91 -13.66 11.11
C GLY A 149 -19.31 -13.21 9.78
N VAL A 150 -18.09 -12.68 9.77
CA VAL A 150 -17.38 -12.32 8.53
C VAL A 150 -16.91 -13.58 7.81
N GLN A 151 -17.25 -13.69 6.52
CA GLN A 151 -16.96 -14.85 5.69
C GLN A 151 -15.62 -14.65 4.95
N PHE A 152 -14.63 -15.47 5.25
CA PHE A 152 -13.36 -15.44 4.54
C PHE A 152 -13.50 -16.09 3.18
N ILE A 153 -13.14 -15.35 2.12
CA ILE A 153 -13.18 -15.85 0.76
C ILE A 153 -12.13 -16.96 0.57
N GLU A 154 -12.56 -18.09 0.03
CA GLU A 154 -11.70 -19.26 -0.21
C GLU A 154 -10.60 -18.96 -1.24
N LYS A 155 -9.38 -19.39 -0.94
CA LYS A 155 -8.24 -19.36 -1.87
C LYS A 155 -8.22 -20.65 -2.69
N LEU A 156 -8.28 -20.52 -4.02
CA LEU A 156 -8.30 -21.66 -4.95
C LEU A 156 -6.91 -22.11 -5.43
N GLY A 157 -5.84 -21.50 -4.90
CA GLY A 157 -4.46 -21.71 -5.35
C GLY A 157 -4.03 -20.71 -6.45
N GLU A 158 -2.73 -20.60 -6.72
CA GLU A 158 -2.14 -19.72 -7.75
C GLU A 158 -2.60 -18.24 -7.65
N GLY A 159 -2.90 -17.76 -6.44
CA GLY A 159 -3.41 -16.41 -6.22
C GLY A 159 -4.88 -16.19 -6.61
N LYS A 160 -5.60 -17.23 -7.02
CA LYS A 160 -7.04 -17.17 -7.33
C LYS A 160 -7.88 -17.29 -6.06
N LYS A 161 -9.04 -16.65 -6.09
CA LYS A 161 -10.01 -16.60 -5.00
C LYS A 161 -11.41 -16.89 -5.53
N ASN A 162 -12.23 -17.53 -4.69
CA ASN A 162 -13.59 -17.92 -5.05
C ASN A 162 -14.57 -16.79 -4.74
N PHE A 163 -14.82 -15.90 -5.70
CA PHE A 163 -15.77 -14.80 -5.53
C PHE A 163 -17.24 -15.20 -5.75
N ASP A 164 -17.52 -16.45 -6.14
CA ASP A 164 -18.88 -16.93 -6.42
C ASP A 164 -19.77 -16.97 -5.18
N THR A 165 -19.18 -16.92 -3.98
CA THR A 165 -19.91 -16.86 -2.71
C THR A 165 -20.47 -15.48 -2.40
N VAL A 166 -20.00 -14.44 -3.10
CA VAL A 166 -20.42 -13.04 -2.89
C VAL A 166 -21.68 -12.77 -3.71
N GLY A 167 -22.79 -12.47 -3.01
CA GLY A 167 -24.09 -12.18 -3.62
C GLY A 167 -24.35 -10.70 -3.84
N ASP A 168 -25.40 -10.41 -4.62
CA ASP A 168 -25.92 -9.05 -4.77
C ASP A 168 -26.37 -8.49 -3.42
N GLY A 169 -25.93 -7.26 -3.14
CA GLY A 169 -26.18 -6.61 -1.88
C GLY A 169 -25.30 -7.12 -0.74
N ASP A 170 -24.24 -7.90 -0.99
CA ASP A 170 -23.27 -8.23 0.06
C ASP A 170 -22.26 -7.07 0.29
N VAL A 171 -21.45 -7.20 1.34
CA VAL A 171 -20.36 -6.28 1.69
C VAL A 171 -19.04 -7.03 1.55
N VAL A 172 -18.04 -6.41 0.92
CA VAL A 172 -16.71 -6.99 0.72
C VAL A 172 -15.66 -6.09 1.35
N ILE A 173 -14.94 -6.63 2.33
CA ILE A 173 -13.81 -6.00 3.00
C ILE A 173 -12.53 -6.31 2.22
N LEU A 174 -11.80 -5.27 1.81
CA LEU A 174 -10.43 -5.38 1.29
C LEU A 174 -9.44 -5.20 2.46
N PRO A 175 -8.47 -6.11 2.65
CA PRO A 175 -7.65 -6.19 3.86
C PRO A 175 -6.61 -5.06 3.97
N ALA A 176 -5.88 -5.02 5.09
CA ALA A 176 -4.87 -3.98 5.37
C ALA A 176 -3.74 -3.92 4.32
N PHE A 177 -3.38 -5.07 3.76
CA PHE A 177 -2.38 -5.22 2.69
C PHE A 177 -2.87 -4.70 1.33
N GLY A 178 -4.17 -4.43 1.23
CA GLY A 178 -4.89 -4.05 0.03
C GLY A 178 -5.31 -5.22 -0.84
N ALA A 179 -5.85 -4.86 -2.00
CA ALA A 179 -6.34 -5.80 -3.00
C ALA A 179 -5.71 -5.49 -4.36
N SER A 180 -5.67 -6.50 -5.22
CA SER A 180 -5.25 -6.35 -6.61
C SER A 180 -6.20 -5.45 -7.40
N PHE A 181 -5.71 -4.88 -8.50
CA PHE A 181 -6.54 -4.12 -9.44
C PHE A 181 -7.69 -4.97 -9.97
N GLU A 182 -7.43 -6.24 -10.28
CA GLU A 182 -8.40 -7.18 -10.83
C GLU A 182 -9.51 -7.51 -9.82
N GLU A 183 -9.17 -7.64 -8.53
CA GLU A 183 -10.16 -7.76 -7.44
C GLU A 183 -11.04 -6.51 -7.32
N MET A 184 -10.42 -5.33 -7.33
CA MET A 184 -11.17 -4.08 -7.26
C MET A 184 -12.11 -3.92 -8.47
N GLU A 185 -11.63 -4.27 -9.67
CA GLU A 185 -12.42 -4.20 -10.90
C GLU A 185 -13.56 -5.24 -10.91
N HIS A 186 -13.34 -6.42 -10.33
CA HIS A 186 -14.37 -7.45 -10.19
C HIS A 186 -15.55 -6.95 -9.36
N PHE A 187 -15.29 -6.47 -8.14
CA PHE A 187 -16.34 -5.99 -7.24
C PHE A 187 -16.97 -4.67 -7.71
N ASP A 188 -16.22 -3.83 -8.43
CA ASP A 188 -16.76 -2.60 -9.03
C ASP A 188 -17.88 -2.84 -10.07
N LYS A 189 -17.89 -4.03 -10.69
CA LYS A 189 -18.90 -4.47 -11.67
C LYS A 189 -20.08 -5.19 -11.02
N GLN A 190 -20.00 -5.50 -9.73
CA GLN A 190 -21.06 -6.17 -8.97
C GLN A 190 -21.86 -5.17 -8.15
N ASN A 191 -23.06 -5.58 -7.73
CA ASN A 191 -23.90 -4.78 -6.84
C ASN A 191 -23.53 -5.04 -5.37
N VAL A 192 -22.33 -4.66 -4.94
CA VAL A 192 -21.81 -4.87 -3.57
C VAL A 192 -21.31 -3.57 -2.96
N GLU A 193 -21.21 -3.51 -1.63
CA GLU A 193 -20.41 -2.46 -0.96
C GLU A 193 -18.98 -2.94 -0.84
N VAL A 194 -18.03 -2.08 -1.12
CA VAL A 194 -16.61 -2.35 -0.89
C VAL A 194 -16.14 -1.50 0.29
N VAL A 195 -15.64 -2.15 1.35
CA VAL A 195 -14.99 -1.48 2.48
C VAL A 195 -13.49 -1.67 2.38
N ASP A 196 -12.78 -0.64 1.95
CA ASP A 196 -11.34 -0.66 1.77
C ASP A 196 -10.60 -0.30 3.07
N THR A 197 -10.09 -1.33 3.75
CA THR A 197 -9.32 -1.16 4.97
C THR A 197 -7.82 -0.95 4.71
N THR A 198 -7.38 -0.93 3.44
CA THR A 198 -5.97 -0.80 3.05
C THR A 198 -5.26 0.28 3.87
N CYS A 199 -4.15 -0.11 4.47
CA CYS A 199 -3.28 0.78 5.24
C CYS A 199 -2.85 1.98 4.37
N PRO A 200 -3.01 3.23 4.83
CA PRO A 200 -2.63 4.41 4.03
C PRO A 200 -1.15 4.44 3.64
N TRP A 201 -0.28 3.77 4.39
CA TRP A 201 1.13 3.59 4.04
C TRP A 201 1.32 2.67 2.82
N VAL A 202 0.51 1.62 2.68
CA VAL A 202 0.50 0.73 1.52
C VAL A 202 0.02 1.49 0.28
N SER A 203 -1.07 2.25 0.37
CA SER A 203 -1.52 3.05 -0.78
C SER A 203 -0.53 4.15 -1.19
N LYS A 204 0.35 4.58 -0.29
CA LYS A 204 1.45 5.48 -0.65
C LYS A 204 2.45 4.79 -1.60
N VAL A 205 2.69 3.49 -1.42
CA VAL A 205 3.50 2.68 -2.35
C VAL A 205 2.83 2.62 -3.72
N TRP A 206 1.50 2.46 -3.77
CA TRP A 206 0.74 2.50 -5.03
C TRP A 206 0.91 3.84 -5.78
N ASN A 207 0.87 4.96 -5.05
CA ASN A 207 1.13 6.27 -5.64
C ASN A 207 2.58 6.41 -6.16
N THR A 208 3.55 5.74 -5.52
CA THR A 208 4.94 5.71 -5.98
C THR A 208 5.05 4.96 -7.30
N VAL A 209 4.48 3.76 -7.43
CA VAL A 209 4.53 2.99 -8.68
C VAL A 209 3.74 3.67 -9.81
N ASP A 210 2.60 4.29 -9.50
CA ASP A 210 1.87 5.16 -10.45
C ASP A 210 2.77 6.29 -10.99
N THR A 211 3.63 6.84 -10.13
CA THR A 211 4.55 7.93 -10.49
C THR A 211 5.67 7.41 -11.38
N HIS A 212 6.17 6.19 -11.15
CA HIS A 212 7.14 5.52 -12.03
C HIS A 212 6.56 5.33 -13.42
N GLN A 213 5.37 4.73 -13.53
CA GLN A 213 4.68 4.51 -14.81
C GLN A 213 4.41 5.83 -15.55
N LYS A 214 3.98 6.89 -14.83
CA LYS A 214 3.81 8.23 -15.43
C LYS A 214 5.11 8.77 -16.03
N LYS A 215 6.27 8.43 -15.47
CA LYS A 215 7.59 8.85 -15.92
C LYS A 215 8.26 7.87 -16.89
N GLY A 216 7.60 6.77 -17.26
CA GLY A 216 8.19 5.72 -18.09
C GLY A 216 9.36 5.01 -17.41
N LEU A 217 9.26 4.80 -16.09
CA LEU A 217 10.23 4.05 -15.30
C LEU A 217 9.65 2.67 -14.98
N THR A 218 10.49 1.65 -15.08
CA THR A 218 10.20 0.32 -14.52
C THR A 218 10.28 0.38 -13.01
N SER A 219 9.27 -0.18 -12.34
CA SER A 219 9.26 -0.20 -10.87
C SER A 219 10.10 -1.35 -10.34
N VAL A 220 11.21 -1.03 -9.67
CA VAL A 220 11.90 -1.97 -8.80
C VAL A 220 11.19 -1.96 -7.44
N ILE A 221 10.56 -3.08 -7.09
CA ILE A 221 9.78 -3.20 -5.86
C ILE A 221 10.59 -4.02 -4.86
N HIS A 222 11.07 -3.38 -3.79
CA HIS A 222 11.67 -4.12 -2.68
C HIS A 222 10.56 -4.77 -1.86
N GLY A 223 10.41 -6.08 -1.98
CA GLY A 223 9.27 -6.86 -1.52
C GLY A 223 9.45 -8.36 -1.69
N LYS A 224 8.51 -9.16 -1.18
CA LYS A 224 8.47 -10.60 -1.42
C LYS A 224 7.38 -10.86 -2.46
N TYR A 225 7.72 -11.34 -3.65
CA TYR A 225 6.78 -11.46 -4.77
C TYR A 225 5.45 -12.18 -4.43
N GLY A 226 5.50 -13.19 -3.56
CA GLY A 226 4.32 -13.96 -3.13
C GLY A 226 3.55 -13.41 -1.93
N HIS A 227 3.99 -12.29 -1.33
CA HIS A 227 3.30 -11.65 -0.22
C HIS A 227 2.14 -10.79 -0.73
N GLU A 228 1.01 -10.76 -0.01
CA GLU A 228 -0.23 -10.14 -0.52
C GLU A 228 -0.10 -8.65 -0.80
N GLU A 229 0.62 -7.91 0.04
CA GLU A 229 0.95 -6.50 -0.22
C GLU A 229 1.69 -6.30 -1.56
N THR A 230 2.61 -7.23 -1.89
CA THR A 230 3.40 -7.17 -3.12
C THR A 230 2.54 -7.55 -4.32
N ILE A 231 1.74 -8.60 -4.23
CA ILE A 231 0.76 -9.00 -5.26
C ILE A 231 -0.20 -7.85 -5.58
N ALA A 232 -0.76 -7.21 -4.53
CA ALA A 232 -1.61 -6.03 -4.71
C ALA A 232 -0.85 -4.90 -5.40
N THR A 233 0.37 -4.58 -4.97
CA THR A 233 1.17 -3.50 -5.57
C THR A 233 1.55 -3.76 -7.03
N THR A 234 2.01 -4.98 -7.36
CA THR A 234 2.44 -5.34 -8.72
C THR A 234 1.26 -5.34 -9.68
N SER A 235 0.05 -5.67 -9.22
CA SER A 235 -1.16 -5.58 -10.05
C SER A 235 -1.47 -4.17 -10.59
N PHE A 236 -0.98 -3.11 -9.93
CA PHE A 236 -1.11 -1.73 -10.41
C PHE A 236 0.00 -1.30 -11.37
N CYS A 237 1.08 -2.08 -11.46
CA CYS A 237 2.24 -1.78 -12.28
C CYS A 237 2.03 -2.24 -13.73
N GLU A 238 2.70 -1.56 -14.67
CA GLU A 238 2.85 -2.00 -16.06
C GLU A 238 4.15 -2.80 -16.15
N ASP A 239 5.29 -2.10 -16.03
CA ASP A 239 6.61 -2.71 -15.97
C ASP A 239 7.14 -2.77 -14.53
N TYR A 240 7.50 -3.95 -14.06
CA TYR A 240 8.11 -4.12 -12.73
C TYR A 240 9.08 -5.29 -12.64
N ILE A 241 9.95 -5.18 -11.64
CA ILE A 241 10.72 -6.29 -11.08
C ILE A 241 10.69 -6.19 -9.55
N CYS A 242 10.44 -7.31 -8.87
CA CYS A 242 10.46 -7.42 -7.43
C CYS A 242 11.79 -8.01 -6.97
N VAL A 243 12.43 -7.34 -6.01
CA VAL A 243 13.67 -7.81 -5.37
C VAL A 243 13.41 -8.05 -3.90
N LYS A 244 13.82 -9.20 -3.38
CA LYS A 244 13.60 -9.63 -2.00
C LYS A 244 14.58 -9.00 -1.02
N ASP A 245 15.82 -8.79 -1.45
CA ASP A 245 16.91 -8.39 -0.58
C ASP A 245 18.04 -7.69 -1.36
N MET A 246 19.10 -7.33 -0.64
CA MET A 246 20.29 -6.75 -1.27
C MET A 246 21.00 -7.66 -2.27
N LYS A 247 20.89 -8.99 -2.16
CA LYS A 247 21.54 -9.91 -3.10
C LYS A 247 20.86 -9.83 -4.46
N GLU A 248 19.53 -9.87 -4.50
CA GLU A 248 18.78 -9.72 -5.74
C GLU A 248 18.90 -8.31 -6.31
N ALA A 249 18.89 -7.27 -5.47
CA ALA A 249 19.13 -5.91 -5.93
C ALA A 249 20.52 -5.72 -6.58
N ARG A 250 21.55 -6.44 -6.12
CA ARG A 250 22.86 -6.49 -6.79
C ARG A 250 22.79 -7.15 -8.15
N MET A 251 22.09 -8.28 -8.28
CA MET A 251 21.90 -8.92 -9.59
C MET A 251 21.27 -7.94 -10.61
N VAL A 252 20.27 -7.17 -10.18
CA VAL A 252 19.64 -6.14 -11.02
C VAL A 252 20.64 -5.02 -11.36
N ALA A 253 21.38 -4.51 -10.37
CA ALA A 253 22.38 -3.46 -10.60
C ALA A 253 23.50 -3.91 -11.55
N ASP A 254 24.04 -5.11 -11.32
CA ASP A 254 25.09 -5.70 -12.15
C ASP A 254 24.60 -5.89 -13.59
N TYR A 255 23.34 -6.33 -13.79
CA TYR A 255 22.73 -6.41 -15.13
C TYR A 255 22.64 -5.04 -15.82
N ILE A 256 22.35 -3.98 -15.07
CA ILE A 256 22.25 -2.60 -15.61
C ILE A 256 23.63 -2.02 -15.96
N THR A 257 24.63 -2.21 -15.10
CA THR A 257 25.88 -1.43 -15.15
C THR A 257 27.08 -2.19 -15.68
N ASP A 258 27.10 -3.52 -15.58
CA ASP A 258 28.33 -4.31 -15.76
C ASP A 258 28.15 -5.42 -16.80
N ALA A 259 28.71 -5.21 -18.00
CA ALA A 259 28.64 -6.19 -19.08
C ALA A 259 29.42 -7.48 -18.80
N ASP A 260 30.39 -7.46 -17.88
CA ASP A 260 31.28 -8.58 -17.54
C ASP A 260 30.79 -9.35 -16.29
N ALA A 261 30.08 -8.67 -15.38
CA ALA A 261 29.47 -9.29 -14.20
C ALA A 261 27.97 -9.62 -14.37
N LYS A 262 27.32 -9.16 -15.44
CA LYS A 262 25.92 -9.52 -15.71
C LYS A 262 25.79 -11.02 -15.92
N MET A 263 24.78 -11.58 -15.27
CA MET A 263 24.30 -12.91 -15.64
C MET A 263 23.74 -12.91 -17.06
N ASP A 264 23.71 -14.09 -17.68
CA ASP A 264 23.03 -14.25 -18.96
C ASP A 264 21.54 -13.88 -18.85
N LYS A 265 20.97 -13.35 -19.93
CA LYS A 265 19.56 -12.93 -19.96
C LYS A 265 18.61 -14.06 -19.61
N ALA A 266 18.87 -15.28 -20.09
CA ALA A 266 18.02 -16.42 -19.81
C ALA A 266 18.06 -16.79 -18.32
N ASP A 267 19.25 -16.79 -17.71
CA ASP A 267 19.41 -17.05 -16.28
C ASP A 267 18.76 -15.96 -15.41
N PHE A 268 18.84 -14.69 -15.85
CA PHE A 268 18.16 -13.57 -15.19
C PHE A 268 16.65 -13.75 -15.18
N LEU A 269 16.07 -14.03 -16.34
CA LEU A 269 14.64 -14.24 -16.48
C LEU A 269 14.16 -15.46 -15.70
N GLU A 270 14.94 -16.54 -15.68
CA GLU A 270 14.62 -17.74 -14.89
C GLU A 270 14.66 -17.46 -13.38
N HIS A 271 15.67 -16.72 -12.89
CA HIS A 271 15.77 -16.35 -11.47
C HIS A 271 14.57 -15.50 -11.03
N PHE A 272 14.18 -14.51 -11.86
CA PHE A 272 13.11 -13.56 -11.54
C PHE A 272 11.74 -13.93 -12.12
N LYS A 273 11.52 -15.14 -12.64
CA LYS A 273 10.31 -15.53 -13.39
C LYS A 273 8.97 -15.26 -12.70
N ASN A 274 8.93 -15.29 -11.37
CA ASN A 274 7.73 -15.03 -10.57
C ASN A 274 7.66 -13.60 -10.01
N ALA A 275 8.67 -12.79 -10.30
CA ALA A 275 8.92 -11.49 -9.70
C ALA A 275 9.02 -10.37 -10.76
N ILE A 276 8.70 -10.64 -12.02
CA ILE A 276 8.71 -9.66 -13.11
C ILE A 276 7.31 -9.53 -13.72
N SER A 277 7.06 -8.43 -14.41
CA SER A 277 5.85 -8.25 -15.22
C SER A 277 5.83 -9.17 -16.44
N ASP A 278 4.64 -9.38 -17.01
CA ASP A 278 4.51 -10.13 -18.26
C ASP A 278 5.26 -9.45 -19.41
N GLY A 279 5.97 -10.24 -20.22
CA GLY A 279 6.76 -9.73 -21.34
C GLY A 279 8.00 -8.93 -20.94
N PHE A 280 8.46 -9.08 -19.69
CA PHE A 280 9.61 -8.34 -19.19
C PHE A 280 10.87 -8.60 -20.00
N ASP A 281 11.44 -7.53 -20.57
CA ASP A 281 12.74 -7.57 -21.24
C ASP A 281 13.76 -6.74 -20.43
N PRO A 282 14.71 -7.37 -19.72
CA PRO A 282 15.67 -6.66 -18.90
C PRO A 282 16.57 -5.72 -19.71
N ASP A 283 16.80 -5.96 -21.01
CA ASP A 283 17.66 -5.11 -21.85
C ASP A 283 16.99 -3.77 -22.18
N VAL A 284 15.66 -3.71 -22.14
CA VAL A 284 14.87 -2.51 -22.45
C VAL A 284 14.31 -1.89 -21.17
N MET A 285 13.69 -2.72 -20.32
CA MET A 285 12.93 -2.26 -19.15
C MET A 285 13.83 -1.83 -18.00
N LEU A 286 15.07 -2.32 -17.88
CA LEU A 286 15.99 -1.86 -16.82
C LEU A 286 16.76 -0.58 -17.17
N THR A 287 16.53 0.02 -18.34
CA THR A 287 17.21 1.27 -18.76
C THR A 287 16.86 2.47 -17.88
N LYS A 288 15.65 2.51 -17.33
CA LYS A 288 15.19 3.56 -16.41
C LYS A 288 14.33 2.96 -15.32
N VAL A 289 14.81 3.02 -14.08
CA VAL A 289 14.14 2.38 -12.95
C VAL A 289 13.75 3.38 -11.87
N GLY A 290 12.71 3.03 -11.10
CA GLY A 290 12.32 3.71 -9.87
C GLY A 290 12.11 2.70 -8.74
N LEU A 291 12.54 3.04 -7.52
CA LEU A 291 12.46 2.14 -6.37
C LEU A 291 11.20 2.40 -5.52
N ALA A 292 10.42 1.35 -5.28
CA ALA A 292 9.30 1.33 -4.36
C ALA A 292 9.58 0.40 -3.17
N ASN A 293 9.19 0.81 -1.96
CA ASN A 293 9.37 0.04 -0.74
C ASN A 293 8.03 -0.55 -0.30
N GLN A 294 7.94 -1.88 -0.20
CA GLN A 294 6.84 -2.52 0.51
C GLN A 294 6.97 -2.26 2.02
N THR A 295 5.85 -2.03 2.69
CA THR A 295 5.78 -1.71 4.13
C THR A 295 6.23 -2.87 5.02
N THR A 296 6.13 -4.10 4.50
CA THR A 296 6.68 -5.33 5.10
C THR A 296 8.21 -5.37 5.12
N MET A 297 8.90 -4.56 4.32
CA MET A 297 10.36 -4.61 4.17
C MET A 297 11.08 -3.57 5.01
N TYR A 298 12.29 -3.89 5.47
CA TYR A 298 13.06 -2.98 6.31
C TYR A 298 13.49 -1.72 5.53
N LYS A 299 13.03 -0.56 5.99
CA LYS A 299 13.27 0.71 5.29
C LYS A 299 14.76 1.07 5.15
N LYS A 300 15.62 0.68 6.10
CA LYS A 300 17.06 0.95 5.98
C LYS A 300 17.70 0.13 4.86
N GLU A 301 17.29 -1.12 4.69
CA GLU A 301 17.76 -1.95 3.58
C GLU A 301 17.30 -1.37 2.24
N THR A 302 16.04 -0.93 2.16
CA THR A 302 15.54 -0.28 0.94
C THR A 302 16.32 0.98 0.57
N ARG A 303 16.76 1.76 1.57
CA ARG A 303 17.63 2.91 1.32
C ARG A 303 18.99 2.48 0.75
N ALA A 304 19.55 1.38 1.24
CA ALA A 304 20.80 0.83 0.70
C ALA A 304 20.61 0.33 -0.74
N ILE A 305 19.50 -0.34 -1.05
CA ILE A 305 19.12 -0.71 -2.43
C ILE A 305 19.02 0.53 -3.31
N GLY A 306 18.37 1.59 -2.83
CA GLY A 306 18.26 2.85 -3.58
C GLY A 306 19.60 3.52 -3.87
N GLN A 307 20.56 3.44 -2.95
CA GLN A 307 21.92 3.95 -3.18
C GLN A 307 22.70 3.09 -4.18
N LEU A 308 22.45 1.78 -4.21
CA LEU A 308 23.03 0.88 -5.20
C LEU A 308 22.54 1.22 -6.61
N LEU A 309 21.21 1.38 -6.79
CA LEU A 309 20.57 1.63 -8.09
C LEU A 309 20.73 3.06 -8.62
N GLN A 310 21.33 3.97 -7.84
CA GLN A 310 21.63 5.34 -8.27
C GLN A 310 22.97 5.48 -8.99
N LYS A 311 23.84 4.48 -8.88
CA LYS A 311 25.17 4.46 -9.50
C LYS A 311 25.07 4.12 -10.97
#